data_AF-A0A285R4N6-F1
#
_entry.id   AF-A0A285R4N6-F1
#
_cell.length_a   1.000
_cell.length_b   1.000
_cell.length_c   1.000
_cell.angle_alpha   90.00
_cell.angle_beta   90.00
_cell.angle_gamma   90.00
#
_symmetry.space_group_name_H-M   'P 1'
#
loop_
_entity.id
_entity.type
_entity.pdbx_description
1 polymer ?
#
loop_
_entity_poly.entity_id
_entity_poly.type
_entity_poly.pdbx_seq_one_letter_code
_entity_poly.pdbx_strand_id
1 'polypeptide(L)'
;MANQDGAEIDLSEGEWLPQPRGARTMIFQKDVDPTSVSPESYALAIELRALAQRVGTSLNAYARRVNWDRSTISRYLSGVLVPPADFVERLILDGDRHLGVELTVDARTLVHRLQREALRAASPTSADIQDLRDELAEAERHSGLLQQETRLLRDMLKAAHSQLDEQEVQIRAIERSAAADRLTQRAELAVWSTNYEGLRSERDRLQSLLDKLKHELVEAERRAATAEERCAALERQLEAAEEAEDEEWEELERRTQGPVSSSASSNSPTFSAPYKANDDTDLQAVVLELERQDPVGQRMASILVAAMDRVIDGPRTGRFHLGQISALERSSLHAITANLIQHEFGFPDGHPTDFLVAGIQVRYRFSTLQGWGIPASALNQVCLLVEVGEEGRHWNMGIVRATPEHLGSYGNRDGKRHLSATGVSAVRWLHREAMLPISVMADLPAATLENITCHKNAQVRVDNLFRSIQGRPIDRQTIVALARSAIHGERRARESRARLVPEGILVLTLRDDQLISDLQLPALGPSQWLSIRLVRMQPDHGSTPSTLLAGERWCAARLQDPIEELPMRRY
;
A
#
# COMPACT_ATOMS: atom_id res chain seq x y z
N MET A 1 -63.65 8.88 53.15
CA MET A 1 -64.08 7.48 53.05
C MET A 1 -63.56 6.91 51.75
N ALA A 2 -62.53 6.06 51.81
CA ALA A 2 -62.19 5.12 50.74
C ALA A 2 -61.41 3.98 51.41
N ASN A 3 -61.86 2.76 51.10
CA ASN A 3 -61.60 1.52 51.82
C ASN A 3 -60.18 1.00 51.63
N GLN A 4 -59.75 0.28 52.66
CA GLN A 4 -58.59 -0.61 52.72
C GLN A 4 -58.83 -1.86 51.86
N ASP A 5 -57.81 -2.27 51.12
CA ASP A 5 -57.43 -3.63 50.74
C ASP A 5 -55.94 -3.50 50.32
N GLY A 6 -54.97 -4.07 51.02
CA GLY A 6 -54.62 -5.49 50.91
C GLY A 6 -53.36 -5.61 50.06
N ALA A 7 -52.19 -5.42 50.68
CA ALA A 7 -50.89 -5.75 50.09
C ALA A 7 -50.07 -6.48 51.16
N GLU A 8 -50.24 -7.80 51.20
CA GLU A 8 -49.28 -8.73 51.81
C GLU A 8 -47.90 -8.49 51.21
N ILE A 9 -46.95 -8.08 52.04
CA ILE A 9 -45.53 -8.11 51.69
C ILE A 9 -45.03 -9.47 52.15
N ASP A 10 -44.96 -10.39 51.20
CA ASP A 10 -44.38 -11.73 51.32
C ASP A 10 -42.90 -11.61 51.71
N LEU A 11 -42.58 -12.04 52.92
CA LEU A 11 -41.22 -12.13 53.47
C LEU A 11 -40.59 -13.43 52.97
N SER A 12 -40.18 -13.47 51.70
CA SER A 12 -39.45 -14.61 51.14
C SER A 12 -38.02 -14.64 51.69
N GLU A 13 -37.76 -15.67 52.48
CA GLU A 13 -36.49 -16.17 52.99
C GLU A 13 -35.34 -16.03 51.98
N GLY A 14 -34.24 -15.37 52.39
CA GLY A 14 -32.96 -15.54 51.72
C GLY A 14 -32.48 -16.98 51.92
N GLU A 15 -32.44 -17.77 50.85
CA GLU A 15 -32.07 -19.18 50.87
C GLU A 15 -30.68 -19.40 51.48
N TRP A 16 -30.65 -19.86 52.73
CA TRP A 16 -29.49 -20.54 53.30
C TRP A 16 -29.49 -21.98 52.77
N LEU A 17 -28.50 -22.33 51.94
CA LEU A 17 -28.33 -23.71 51.48
C LEU A 17 -28.27 -24.70 52.67
N PRO A 18 -28.90 -25.89 52.58
CA PRO A 18 -29.03 -26.81 53.70
C PRO A 18 -27.67 -27.36 54.16
N GLN A 19 -27.45 -27.36 55.48
CA GLN A 19 -26.17 -27.74 56.09
C GLN A 19 -25.86 -29.24 55.98
N PRO A 20 -24.64 -29.64 55.59
CA PRO A 20 -24.19 -31.02 55.76
C PRO A 20 -23.88 -31.29 57.24
N ARG A 21 -24.61 -32.24 57.86
CA ARG A 21 -24.33 -32.75 59.21
C ARG A 21 -22.99 -33.49 59.23
N GLY A 22 -21.89 -32.75 59.44
CA GLY A 22 -20.54 -33.27 59.68
C GLY A 22 -20.12 -33.14 61.16
N ALA A 23 -19.21 -34.01 61.61
CA ALA A 23 -18.89 -34.26 63.03
C ALA A 23 -18.20 -33.14 63.84
N ARG A 24 -18.16 -31.88 63.39
CA ARG A 24 -17.49 -30.76 64.11
C ARG A 24 -18.20 -29.41 64.00
N THR A 25 -19.53 -29.41 63.98
CA THR A 25 -20.40 -28.22 64.03
C THR A 25 -20.29 -27.49 65.38
N MET A 26 -20.45 -26.16 65.40
CA MET A 26 -20.37 -25.37 66.63
C MET A 26 -21.63 -25.62 67.48
N ILE A 27 -21.46 -26.12 68.71
CA ILE A 27 -22.59 -26.43 69.59
C ILE A 27 -22.88 -25.24 70.50
N PHE A 28 -24.10 -24.69 70.41
CA PHE A 28 -24.61 -23.65 71.29
C PHE A 28 -25.39 -24.29 72.44
N GLN A 29 -24.93 -24.11 73.68
CA GLN A 29 -25.52 -24.77 74.86
C GLN A 29 -26.83 -24.14 75.34
N LYS A 30 -27.11 -22.90 74.93
CA LYS A 30 -28.32 -22.15 75.27
C LYS A 30 -28.80 -21.35 74.06
N ASP A 31 -30.10 -21.31 73.85
CA ASP A 31 -30.71 -20.40 72.89
C ASP A 31 -30.45 -18.95 73.30
N VAL A 32 -30.44 -18.04 72.32
CA VAL A 32 -30.35 -16.61 72.62
C VAL A 32 -31.66 -16.24 73.32
N ASP A 33 -31.58 -15.68 74.52
CA ASP A 33 -32.79 -15.28 75.25
C ASP A 33 -33.21 -13.87 74.78
N PRO A 34 -34.35 -13.73 74.08
CA PRO A 34 -34.80 -12.46 73.52
C PRO A 34 -35.17 -11.41 74.59
N THR A 35 -35.33 -11.83 75.86
CA THR A 35 -35.63 -10.91 76.98
C THR A 35 -34.38 -10.33 77.64
N SER A 36 -33.21 -10.90 77.34
CA SER A 36 -31.93 -10.57 77.98
C SER A 36 -31.02 -9.63 77.18
N VAL A 37 -31.35 -9.37 75.91
CA VAL A 37 -30.57 -8.57 74.96
C VAL A 37 -31.50 -7.65 74.14
N SER A 38 -30.96 -6.63 73.48
CA SER A 38 -31.78 -5.76 72.63
C SER A 38 -32.34 -6.53 71.42
N PRO A 39 -33.50 -6.14 70.86
CA PRO A 39 -34.06 -6.78 69.66
C PRO A 39 -33.07 -6.84 68.48
N GLU A 40 -32.27 -5.79 68.31
CA GLU A 40 -31.24 -5.68 67.26
C GLU A 40 -30.07 -6.63 67.52
N SER A 41 -29.65 -6.75 68.79
CA SER A 41 -28.58 -7.67 69.20
C SER A 41 -29.03 -9.13 69.11
N TYR A 42 -30.32 -9.41 69.35
CA TYR A 42 -30.92 -10.72 69.16
C TYR A 42 -30.91 -11.13 67.69
N ALA A 43 -31.39 -10.25 66.79
CA ALA A 43 -31.42 -10.51 65.35
C ALA A 43 -30.01 -10.78 64.79
N LEU A 44 -29.03 -9.97 65.18
CA LEU A 44 -27.63 -10.20 64.82
C LEU A 44 -27.08 -11.53 65.36
N ALA A 45 -27.37 -11.88 66.61
CA ALA A 45 -26.85 -13.10 67.23
C ALA A 45 -27.34 -14.38 66.53
N ILE A 46 -28.58 -14.39 66.02
CA ILE A 46 -29.12 -15.51 65.25
C ILE A 46 -28.34 -15.69 63.94
N GLU A 47 -28.14 -14.62 63.18
CA GLU A 47 -27.39 -14.67 61.91
C GLU A 47 -25.91 -15.02 62.12
N LEU A 48 -25.28 -14.49 63.18
CA LEU A 48 -23.90 -14.86 63.53
C LEU A 48 -23.76 -16.33 63.92
N ARG A 49 -24.77 -16.92 64.58
CA ARG A 49 -24.79 -18.36 64.85
C ARG A 49 -24.90 -19.16 63.55
N ALA A 50 -25.72 -18.73 62.61
CA ALA A 50 -25.82 -19.35 61.28
C ALA A 50 -24.49 -19.30 60.52
N LEU A 51 -23.82 -18.14 60.52
CA LEU A 51 -22.46 -17.98 59.96
C LEU A 51 -21.42 -18.84 60.68
N ALA A 52 -21.48 -18.92 62.01
CA ALA A 52 -20.55 -19.73 62.80
C ALA A 52 -20.67 -21.22 62.49
N GLN A 53 -21.85 -21.70 62.09
CA GLN A 53 -21.99 -23.08 61.62
C GLN A 53 -21.28 -23.35 60.29
N ARG A 54 -21.18 -22.34 59.40
CA ARG A 54 -20.47 -22.47 58.12
C ARG A 54 -18.96 -22.72 58.29
N VAL A 55 -18.38 -22.38 59.43
CA VAL A 55 -16.94 -22.54 59.69
C VAL A 55 -16.55 -24.00 59.97
N GLY A 56 -17.51 -24.87 60.34
CA GLY A 56 -17.28 -26.31 60.53
C GLY A 56 -16.28 -26.69 61.63
N THR A 57 -16.09 -25.81 62.62
CA THR A 57 -15.19 -26.07 63.77
C THR A 57 -15.88 -25.79 65.10
N SER A 58 -15.35 -26.38 66.18
CA SER A 58 -15.83 -26.06 67.54
C SER A 58 -15.41 -24.65 67.95
N LEU A 59 -16.17 -24.01 68.84
CA LEU A 59 -15.89 -22.68 69.38
C LEU A 59 -14.44 -22.56 69.94
N ASN A 60 -13.94 -23.61 70.59
CA ASN A 60 -12.58 -23.66 71.12
C ASN A 60 -11.51 -23.69 70.03
N ALA A 61 -11.75 -24.45 68.95
CA ALA A 61 -10.82 -24.54 67.83
C ALA A 61 -10.82 -23.23 67.03
N TYR A 62 -12.00 -22.62 66.85
CA TYR A 62 -12.12 -21.35 66.17
C TYR A 62 -11.44 -20.21 66.94
N ALA A 63 -11.67 -20.09 68.25
CA ALA A 63 -11.04 -19.08 69.09
C ALA A 63 -9.50 -19.07 69.00
N ARG A 64 -8.89 -20.26 68.99
CA ARG A 64 -7.43 -20.41 68.78
C ARG A 64 -6.98 -20.02 67.37
N ARG A 65 -7.80 -20.29 66.35
CA ARG A 65 -7.49 -19.98 64.95
C ARG A 65 -7.49 -18.48 64.66
N VAL A 66 -8.44 -17.74 65.24
CA VAL A 66 -8.52 -16.29 65.05
C VAL A 66 -7.74 -15.48 66.10
N ASN A 67 -7.18 -16.14 67.12
CA ASN A 67 -6.45 -15.55 68.24
C ASN A 67 -7.32 -14.58 69.09
N TRP A 68 -8.59 -14.95 69.30
CA TRP A 68 -9.53 -14.21 70.15
C TRP A 68 -9.90 -15.06 71.35
N ASP A 69 -10.26 -14.40 72.47
CA ASP A 69 -10.69 -15.12 73.65
C ASP A 69 -12.03 -15.84 73.42
N ARG A 70 -12.11 -17.09 73.89
CA ARG A 70 -13.30 -17.94 73.76
C ARG A 70 -14.52 -17.30 74.41
N SER A 71 -14.35 -16.64 75.57
CA SER A 71 -15.46 -16.01 76.28
C SER A 71 -15.99 -14.80 75.53
N THR A 72 -15.12 -14.04 74.86
CA THR A 72 -15.51 -12.91 74.00
C THR A 72 -16.34 -13.36 72.81
N ILE A 73 -15.89 -14.38 72.07
CA ILE A 73 -16.65 -14.94 70.94
C ILE A 73 -17.99 -15.51 71.41
N SER A 74 -18.01 -16.18 72.57
CA SER A 74 -19.25 -16.70 73.14
C SER A 74 -20.26 -15.59 73.46
N ARG A 75 -19.80 -14.41 73.89
CA ARG A 75 -20.68 -13.25 74.16
C ARG A 75 -21.21 -12.60 72.88
N TYR A 76 -20.44 -12.63 71.79
CA TYR A 76 -20.92 -12.22 70.47
C TYR A 76 -22.03 -13.12 69.95
N LEU A 77 -21.81 -14.44 70.02
CA LEU A 77 -22.78 -15.43 69.55
C LEU A 77 -24.00 -15.55 70.48
N SER A 78 -23.95 -14.98 71.68
CA SER A 78 -25.12 -14.86 72.57
C SER A 78 -25.80 -13.51 72.51
N GLY A 79 -25.32 -12.56 71.70
CA GLY A 79 -25.88 -11.20 71.60
C GLY A 79 -25.65 -10.31 72.82
N VAL A 80 -24.87 -10.77 73.81
CA VAL A 80 -24.54 -10.00 75.03
C VAL A 80 -23.54 -8.89 74.73
N LEU A 81 -22.70 -9.10 73.72
CA LEU A 81 -21.77 -8.11 73.21
C LEU A 81 -21.93 -8.05 71.69
N VAL A 82 -21.78 -6.87 71.11
CA VAL A 82 -21.81 -6.70 69.64
C VAL A 82 -20.39 -6.81 69.10
N PRO A 83 -20.13 -7.67 68.09
CA PRO A 83 -18.80 -7.80 67.51
C PRO A 83 -18.43 -6.59 66.63
N PRO A 84 -17.13 -6.25 66.54
CA PRO A 84 -16.66 -5.31 65.54
C PRO A 84 -16.79 -5.87 64.13
N ALA A 85 -16.88 -4.99 63.14
CA ALA A 85 -17.08 -5.37 61.74
C ALA A 85 -16.00 -6.34 61.22
N ASP A 86 -14.73 -6.13 61.61
CA ASP A 86 -13.61 -7.00 61.24
C ASP A 86 -13.79 -8.46 61.69
N PHE A 87 -14.43 -8.67 62.84
CA PHE A 87 -14.71 -10.02 63.33
C PHE A 87 -15.78 -10.71 62.49
N VAL A 88 -16.83 -9.96 62.10
CA VAL A 88 -17.90 -10.46 61.25
C VAL A 88 -17.38 -10.79 59.86
N GLU A 89 -16.57 -9.92 59.28
CA GLU A 89 -15.87 -10.16 58.01
C GLU A 89 -15.00 -11.41 58.08
N ARG A 90 -14.23 -11.56 59.16
CA ARG A 90 -13.39 -12.73 59.34
C ARG A 90 -14.20 -14.03 59.44
N LEU A 91 -15.34 -13.99 60.13
CA LEU A 91 -16.24 -15.13 60.26
C LEU A 91 -16.83 -15.57 58.92
N ILE A 92 -17.25 -14.61 58.09
CA ILE A 92 -17.74 -14.87 56.73
C ILE A 92 -16.62 -15.50 55.88
N LEU A 93 -15.43 -14.88 55.84
CA LEU A 93 -14.29 -15.38 55.06
C LEU A 93 -13.85 -16.79 55.47
N ASP A 94 -13.81 -17.07 56.77
CA ASP A 94 -13.41 -18.39 57.28
C ASP A 94 -14.49 -19.47 57.00
N GLY A 95 -15.77 -19.08 56.94
CA GLY A 95 -16.88 -19.94 56.52
C GLY A 95 -16.88 -20.22 55.01
N ASP A 96 -16.71 -19.18 54.19
CA ASP A 96 -16.64 -19.30 52.72
C ASP A 96 -15.45 -20.16 52.30
N ARG A 97 -14.31 -20.01 52.98
CA ARG A 97 -13.14 -20.88 52.78
C ARG A 97 -13.42 -22.34 53.14
N HIS A 98 -14.21 -22.59 54.19
CA HIS A 98 -14.49 -23.96 54.63
C HIS A 98 -15.45 -24.68 53.68
N LEU A 99 -16.50 -23.98 53.24
CA LEU A 99 -17.51 -24.54 52.35
C LEU A 99 -17.12 -24.47 50.86
N GLY A 100 -16.12 -23.64 50.51
CA GLY A 100 -15.73 -23.38 49.13
C GLY A 100 -16.77 -22.59 48.32
N VAL A 101 -17.74 -21.98 49.00
CA VAL A 101 -18.85 -21.22 48.41
C VAL A 101 -18.93 -19.88 49.11
N GLU A 102 -18.84 -18.79 48.34
CA GLU A 102 -18.97 -17.44 48.86
C GLU A 102 -20.40 -17.15 49.32
N LEU A 103 -20.53 -16.40 50.41
CA LEU A 103 -21.83 -15.89 50.86
C LEU A 103 -22.39 -14.93 49.79
N THR A 104 -23.68 -15.07 49.46
CA THR A 104 -24.34 -14.17 48.50
C THR A 104 -24.26 -12.72 48.96
N VAL A 105 -24.20 -11.78 48.01
CA VAL A 105 -24.13 -10.33 48.26
C VAL A 105 -25.26 -9.85 49.18
N ASP A 106 -26.48 -10.36 48.99
CA ASP A 106 -27.65 -9.98 49.80
C ASP A 106 -27.53 -10.45 51.25
N ALA A 107 -27.11 -11.70 51.47
CA ALA A 107 -26.89 -12.24 52.81
C ALA A 107 -25.74 -11.52 53.54
N ARG A 108 -24.65 -11.18 52.83
CA ARG A 108 -23.58 -10.36 53.41
C ARG A 108 -24.09 -8.97 53.79
N THR A 109 -24.84 -8.33 52.90
CA THR A 109 -25.45 -7.01 53.15
C THR A 109 -26.40 -7.03 54.35
N LEU A 110 -27.21 -8.08 54.48
CA LEU A 110 -28.10 -8.30 55.63
C LEU A 110 -27.33 -8.37 56.95
N VAL A 111 -26.28 -9.19 57.02
CA VAL A 111 -25.47 -9.37 58.23
C VAL A 111 -24.79 -8.05 58.64
N HIS A 112 -24.21 -7.30 57.70
CA HIS A 112 -23.61 -6.01 58.00
C HIS A 112 -24.64 -4.97 58.46
N ARG A 113 -25.85 -4.98 57.90
CA ARG A 113 -26.94 -4.10 58.34
C ARG A 113 -27.33 -4.37 59.79
N LEU A 114 -27.58 -5.64 60.12
CA LEU A 114 -27.92 -6.07 61.48
C LEU A 114 -26.80 -5.74 62.47
N GLN A 115 -25.53 -5.88 62.04
CA GLN A 115 -24.38 -5.52 62.87
C GLN A 115 -24.34 -4.04 63.20
N ARG A 116 -24.66 -3.16 62.23
CA ARG A 116 -24.74 -1.71 62.44
C ARG A 116 -25.90 -1.32 63.35
N GLU A 117 -27.07 -1.92 63.14
CA GLU A 117 -28.26 -1.69 63.97
C GLU A 117 -28.00 -2.09 65.43
N ALA A 118 -27.39 -3.25 65.65
CA ALA A 118 -26.99 -3.70 66.98
C ALA A 118 -25.90 -2.80 67.62
N LEU A 119 -24.91 -2.35 66.85
CA LEU A 119 -23.88 -1.42 67.36
C LEU A 119 -24.48 -0.08 67.79
N ARG A 120 -25.40 0.48 67.00
CA ARG A 120 -26.10 1.73 67.33
C ARG A 120 -26.92 1.60 68.61
N ALA A 121 -27.59 0.47 68.80
CA ALA A 121 -28.37 0.19 70.01
C ALA A 121 -27.47 -0.03 71.25
N ALA A 122 -26.31 -0.67 71.08
CA ALA A 122 -25.42 -1.02 72.19
C ALA A 122 -24.46 0.11 72.63
N SER A 123 -23.93 0.89 71.68
CA SER A 123 -23.00 1.99 71.96
C SER A 123 -22.99 3.03 70.83
N PRO A 124 -23.58 4.22 71.04
CA PRO A 124 -23.59 5.29 70.04
C PRO A 124 -22.18 5.69 69.57
N THR A 125 -21.22 5.83 70.50
CA THR A 125 -19.82 6.16 70.16
C THR A 125 -19.14 5.13 69.28
N SER A 126 -19.43 3.84 69.46
CA SER A 126 -18.84 2.78 68.63
C SER A 126 -19.47 2.75 67.23
N ALA A 127 -20.75 3.10 67.12
CA ALA A 127 -21.42 3.26 65.83
C ALA A 127 -20.86 4.48 65.06
N ASP A 128 -20.67 5.63 65.72
CA ASP A 128 -20.08 6.82 65.10
C ASP A 128 -18.67 6.55 64.57
N ILE A 129 -17.84 5.81 65.32
CA ILE A 129 -16.49 5.41 64.88
C ILE A 129 -16.55 4.50 63.65
N GLN A 130 -17.53 3.59 63.57
CA GLN A 130 -17.68 2.70 62.42
C GLN A 130 -18.17 3.47 61.18
N ASP A 131 -19.12 4.39 61.35
CA ASP A 131 -19.62 5.24 60.26
C ASP A 131 -18.49 6.11 59.68
N LEU A 132 -17.61 6.69 60.54
CA LEU A 132 -16.42 7.42 60.10
C LEU A 132 -15.39 6.55 59.35
N ARG A 133 -15.22 5.28 59.74
CA ARG A 133 -14.31 4.34 59.04
C ARG A 133 -14.83 3.98 57.66
N ASP A 134 -16.14 3.79 57.54
CA ASP A 134 -16.79 3.47 56.28
C ASP A 134 -16.70 4.67 55.32
N GLU A 135 -16.92 5.89 55.82
CA GLU A 135 -16.74 7.15 55.08
C GLU A 135 -15.30 7.34 54.61
N LEU A 136 -14.31 7.10 55.49
CA LEU A 136 -12.89 7.15 55.12
C LEU A 136 -12.55 6.13 54.03
N ALA A 137 -13.02 4.90 54.15
CA ALA A 137 -12.75 3.86 53.16
C ALA A 137 -13.38 4.20 51.78
N GLU A 138 -14.56 4.82 51.76
CA GLU A 138 -15.17 5.30 50.52
C GLU A 138 -14.41 6.48 49.92
N ALA A 139 -14.00 7.45 50.75
CA ALA A 139 -13.20 8.58 50.32
C ALA A 139 -11.83 8.14 49.75
N GLU A 140 -11.19 7.16 50.37
CA GLU A 140 -9.93 6.56 49.89
C GLU A 140 -10.11 5.84 48.54
N ARG A 141 -11.20 5.08 48.38
CA ARG A 141 -11.55 4.45 47.07
C ARG A 141 -11.74 5.52 45.99
N HIS A 142 -12.50 6.56 46.28
CA HIS A 142 -12.77 7.63 45.32
C HIS A 142 -11.49 8.40 44.95
N SER A 143 -10.66 8.71 45.94
CA SER A 143 -9.34 9.34 45.73
C SER A 143 -8.43 8.46 44.87
N GLY A 144 -8.42 7.14 45.09
CA GLY A 144 -7.66 6.19 44.28
C GLY A 144 -8.08 6.17 42.81
N LEU A 145 -9.39 6.19 42.53
CA LEU A 145 -9.91 6.24 41.16
C LEU A 145 -9.52 7.55 40.45
N LEU A 146 -9.69 8.69 41.12
CA LEU A 146 -9.31 10.00 40.57
C LEU A 146 -7.81 10.11 40.31
N GLN A 147 -6.98 9.52 41.16
CA GLN A 147 -5.53 9.47 40.95
C GLN A 147 -5.13 8.60 39.75
N GLN A 148 -5.81 7.47 39.55
CA GLN A 148 -5.60 6.63 38.37
C GLN A 148 -5.99 7.36 37.09
N GLU A 149 -7.16 8.00 37.06
CA GLU A 149 -7.61 8.83 35.93
C GLU A 149 -6.62 9.96 35.64
N THR A 150 -6.19 10.69 36.67
CA THR A 150 -5.20 11.76 36.54
C THR A 150 -3.89 11.26 35.95
N ARG A 151 -3.44 10.07 36.35
CA ARG A 151 -2.21 9.46 35.82
C ARG A 151 -2.35 9.11 34.35
N LEU A 152 -3.45 8.48 33.95
CA LEU A 152 -3.73 8.14 32.55
C LEU A 152 -3.81 9.41 31.68
N LEU A 153 -4.51 10.45 32.15
CA LEU A 153 -4.59 11.73 31.44
C LEU A 153 -3.21 12.38 31.27
N ARG A 154 -2.35 12.35 32.30
CA ARG A 154 -0.97 12.86 32.18
C ARG A 154 -0.13 12.08 31.18
N ASP A 155 -0.27 10.75 31.16
CA ASP A 155 0.49 9.90 30.24
C ASP A 155 0.01 10.10 28.79
N MET A 156 -1.31 10.20 28.57
CA MET A 156 -1.88 10.57 27.28
C MET A 156 -1.43 11.97 26.82
N LEU A 157 -1.43 12.95 27.73
CA LEU A 157 -0.97 14.30 27.44
C LEU A 157 0.50 14.31 27.01
N LYS A 158 1.37 13.58 27.70
CA LYS A 158 2.79 13.44 27.33
C LYS A 158 2.95 12.81 25.94
N ALA A 159 2.24 11.73 25.67
CA ALA A 159 2.28 11.07 24.37
C ALA A 159 1.84 12.01 23.23
N ALA A 160 0.78 12.79 23.44
CA ALA A 160 0.31 13.78 22.49
C ALA A 160 1.33 14.90 22.24
N HIS A 161 1.99 15.40 23.29
CA HIS A 161 3.05 16.42 23.13
C HIS A 161 4.23 15.87 22.32
N SER A 162 4.69 14.66 22.62
CA SER A 162 5.79 14.04 21.85
C SER A 162 5.43 13.85 20.37
N GLN A 163 4.18 13.50 20.06
CA GLN A 163 3.72 13.41 18.68
C GLN A 163 3.69 14.77 17.97
N LEU A 164 3.26 15.83 18.66
CA LEU A 164 3.28 17.19 18.12
C LEU A 164 4.72 17.65 17.83
N ASP A 165 5.64 17.44 18.77
CA ASP A 165 7.05 17.80 18.60
C ASP A 165 7.68 17.07 17.40
N GLU A 166 7.40 15.77 17.24
CA GLU A 166 7.86 14.98 16.10
C GLU A 166 7.30 15.51 14.77
N GLN A 167 6.00 15.82 14.74
CA GLN A 167 5.36 16.41 13.56
C GLN A 167 5.92 17.78 13.20
N GLU A 168 6.18 18.65 14.18
CA GLU A 168 6.80 19.96 13.93
C GLU A 168 8.20 19.83 13.32
N VAL A 169 9.01 18.89 13.82
CA VAL A 169 10.35 18.62 13.26
C VAL A 169 10.25 18.16 11.81
N GLN A 170 9.30 17.26 11.50
CA GLN A 170 9.06 16.79 10.14
C GLN A 170 8.62 17.93 9.21
N ILE A 171 7.67 18.79 9.64
CA ILE A 171 7.22 19.95 8.88
C ILE A 171 8.41 20.86 8.56
N ARG A 172 9.21 21.23 9.56
CA ARG A 172 10.38 22.10 9.36
C ARG A 172 11.44 21.47 8.45
N ALA A 173 11.57 20.14 8.42
CA ALA A 173 12.48 19.45 7.52
C ALA A 173 11.98 19.51 6.07
N ILE A 174 10.68 19.28 5.85
CA ILE A 174 10.03 19.37 4.54
C ILE A 174 10.13 20.80 4.00
N GLU A 175 9.84 21.81 4.82
CA GLU A 175 9.92 23.22 4.43
C GLU A 175 11.34 23.62 4.00
N ARG A 176 12.37 23.15 4.75
CA ARG A 176 13.78 23.39 4.40
C ARG A 176 14.16 22.72 3.09
N SER A 177 13.75 21.47 2.86
CA SER A 177 13.98 20.78 1.59
C SER A 177 13.32 21.53 0.43
N ALA A 178 12.04 21.87 0.58
CA ALA A 178 11.29 22.58 -0.45
C ALA A 178 11.89 23.97 -0.76
N ALA A 179 12.43 24.67 0.24
CA ALA A 179 13.13 25.93 0.02
C ALA A 179 14.45 25.74 -0.76
N ALA A 180 15.22 24.70 -0.45
CA ALA A 180 16.43 24.35 -1.18
C ALA A 180 16.12 23.96 -2.65
N ASP A 181 15.08 23.15 -2.86
CA ASP A 181 14.65 22.72 -4.20
C ASP A 181 14.22 23.91 -5.07
N ARG A 182 13.48 24.88 -4.50
CA ARG A 182 13.08 26.10 -5.22
C ARG A 182 14.29 26.95 -5.65
N LEU A 183 15.32 27.05 -4.80
CA LEU A 183 16.56 27.76 -5.12
C LEU A 183 17.31 27.06 -6.27
N THR A 184 17.44 25.73 -6.19
CA THR A 184 18.06 24.92 -7.24
C THR A 184 17.33 25.04 -8.56
N GLN A 185 16.00 24.89 -8.57
CA GLN A 185 15.18 25.03 -9.78
C GLN A 185 15.29 26.44 -10.39
N ARG A 186 15.36 27.49 -9.56
CA ARG A 186 15.52 28.86 -10.06
C ARG A 186 16.90 29.08 -10.70
N ALA A 187 17.96 28.55 -10.10
CA ALA A 187 19.30 28.55 -10.69
C ALA A 187 19.35 27.70 -11.96
N GLU A 188 18.56 26.62 -12.01
CA GLU A 188 18.44 25.81 -13.19
C GLU A 188 17.79 26.57 -14.35
N LEU A 189 16.61 27.15 -14.12
CA LEU A 189 15.88 27.95 -15.11
C LEU A 189 16.73 29.11 -15.67
N ALA A 190 17.52 29.78 -14.83
CA ALA A 190 18.42 30.85 -15.27
C ALA A 190 19.44 30.35 -16.31
N VAL A 191 20.10 29.23 -16.04
CA VAL A 191 21.08 28.64 -16.98
C VAL A 191 20.40 28.13 -18.25
N TRP A 192 19.21 27.53 -18.15
CA TRP A 192 18.45 27.11 -19.34
C TRP A 192 18.04 28.29 -20.22
N SER A 193 17.64 29.41 -19.62
CA SER A 193 17.33 30.66 -20.34
C SER A 193 18.55 31.17 -21.10
N THR A 194 19.71 31.24 -20.46
CA THR A 194 20.96 31.68 -21.10
C THR A 194 21.37 30.74 -22.24
N ASN A 195 21.26 29.43 -22.05
CA ASN A 195 21.56 28.45 -23.09
C ASN A 195 20.62 28.58 -24.30
N TYR A 196 19.32 28.81 -24.04
CA TYR A 196 18.33 29.01 -25.09
C TYR A 196 18.62 30.27 -25.91
N GLU A 197 18.99 31.37 -25.25
CA GLU A 197 19.43 32.61 -25.92
C GLU A 197 20.69 32.39 -26.77
N GLY A 198 21.65 31.60 -26.26
CA GLY A 198 22.85 31.21 -27.01
C GLY A 198 22.52 30.39 -28.26
N LEU A 199 21.71 29.34 -28.13
CA LEU A 199 21.28 28.50 -29.26
C LEU A 199 20.47 29.28 -30.30
N ARG A 200 19.61 30.20 -29.85
CA ARG A 200 18.86 31.08 -30.74
C ARG A 200 19.78 31.99 -31.53
N SER A 201 20.79 32.57 -30.88
CA SER A 201 21.79 33.42 -31.51
C SER A 201 22.62 32.65 -32.55
N GLU A 202 23.02 31.41 -32.24
CA GLU A 202 23.77 30.56 -33.17
C GLU A 202 22.92 30.15 -34.38
N ARG A 203 21.64 29.80 -34.16
CA ARG A 203 20.69 29.57 -35.25
C ARG A 203 20.61 30.79 -36.18
N ASP A 204 20.46 31.98 -35.63
CA ASP A 204 20.34 33.22 -36.43
C ASP A 204 21.62 33.50 -37.22
N ARG A 205 22.78 33.21 -36.64
CA ARG A 205 24.07 33.28 -37.31
C ARG A 205 24.18 32.28 -38.47
N LEU A 206 23.82 31.01 -38.24
CA LEU A 206 23.84 29.96 -39.26
C LEU A 206 22.86 30.26 -40.39
N GLN A 207 21.66 30.74 -40.07
CA GLN A 207 20.67 31.15 -41.06
C GLN A 207 21.21 32.26 -41.95
N SER A 208 21.82 33.29 -41.35
CA SER A 208 22.45 34.39 -42.10
C SER A 208 23.58 33.92 -43.00
N LEU A 209 24.37 32.94 -42.56
CA LEU A 209 25.45 32.34 -43.36
C LEU A 209 24.90 31.52 -44.52
N LEU A 210 23.82 30.76 -44.28
CA LEU A 210 23.15 29.96 -45.30
C LEU A 210 22.57 30.85 -46.40
N ASP A 211 21.98 31.99 -46.03
CA ASP A 211 21.46 32.97 -46.99
C ASP A 211 22.58 33.61 -47.82
N LYS A 212 23.74 33.90 -47.21
CA LYS A 212 24.92 34.36 -47.95
C LYS A 212 25.43 33.32 -48.94
N LEU A 213 25.61 32.07 -48.51
CA LEU A 213 26.09 30.99 -49.37
C LEU A 213 25.14 30.71 -50.54
N LYS A 214 23.83 30.78 -50.31
CA LYS A 214 22.83 30.69 -51.38
C LYS A 214 23.01 31.81 -52.41
N HIS A 215 23.24 33.03 -51.95
CA HIS A 215 23.46 34.16 -52.85
C HIS A 215 24.77 33.99 -53.67
N GLU A 216 25.85 33.60 -53.02
CA GLU A 216 27.14 33.33 -53.67
C GLU A 216 27.05 32.18 -54.69
N LEU A 217 26.27 31.14 -54.38
CA LEU A 217 26.04 30.02 -55.30
C LEU A 217 25.35 30.48 -56.58
N VAL A 218 24.28 31.28 -56.47
CA VAL A 218 23.56 31.81 -57.64
C VAL A 218 24.48 32.69 -58.49
N GLU A 219 25.33 33.51 -57.87
CA GLU A 219 26.33 34.32 -58.58
C GLU A 219 27.44 33.47 -59.23
N ALA A 220 27.83 32.35 -58.61
CA ALA A 220 28.79 31.42 -59.20
C ALA A 220 28.19 30.67 -60.40
N GLU A 221 26.95 30.20 -60.30
CA GLU A 221 26.22 29.55 -61.39
C GLU A 221 26.04 30.49 -62.59
N ARG A 222 25.71 31.78 -62.35
CA ARG A 222 25.67 32.79 -63.40
C ARG A 222 27.01 32.99 -64.08
N ARG A 223 28.10 33.10 -63.31
CA ARG A 223 29.46 33.23 -63.86
C ARG A 223 29.85 32.01 -64.69
N ALA A 224 29.53 30.81 -64.22
CA ALA A 224 29.75 29.57 -64.95
C ALA A 224 29.00 29.56 -66.29
N ALA A 225 27.70 29.91 -66.29
CA ALA A 225 26.90 29.99 -67.52
C ALA A 225 27.48 31.01 -68.52
N THR A 226 27.88 32.20 -68.06
CA THR A 226 28.51 33.19 -68.95
C THR A 226 29.86 32.73 -69.50
N ALA A 227 30.62 31.93 -68.74
CA ALA A 227 31.88 31.36 -69.20
C ALA A 227 31.64 30.26 -70.24
N GLU A 228 30.64 29.40 -70.05
CA GLU A 228 30.21 28.40 -71.03
C GLU A 228 29.77 29.04 -72.35
N GLU A 229 28.95 30.10 -72.30
CA GLU A 229 28.55 30.85 -73.51
C GLU A 229 29.76 31.41 -74.25
N ARG A 230 30.77 31.90 -73.52
CA ARG A 230 32.01 32.43 -74.09
C ARG A 230 32.88 31.32 -74.68
N CYS A 231 32.99 30.17 -74.03
CA CYS A 231 33.67 29.00 -74.57
C CYS A 231 33.00 28.55 -75.87
N ALA A 232 31.67 28.40 -75.90
CA ALA A 232 30.93 28.00 -77.09
C ALA A 232 31.03 29.03 -78.24
N ALA A 233 31.25 30.31 -77.94
CA ALA A 233 31.52 31.32 -78.95
C ALA A 233 32.95 31.23 -79.49
N LEU A 234 33.93 31.01 -78.62
CA LEU A 234 35.32 30.80 -79.00
C LEU A 234 35.51 29.50 -79.77
N GLU A 235 34.83 28.41 -79.41
CA GLU A 235 34.83 27.14 -80.14
C GLU A 235 34.32 27.33 -81.57
N ARG A 236 33.21 28.06 -81.77
CA ARG A 236 32.73 28.38 -83.12
C ARG A 236 33.69 29.27 -83.92
N GLN A 237 34.37 30.19 -83.25
CA GLN A 237 35.40 31.02 -83.90
C GLN A 237 36.65 30.19 -84.24
N LEU A 238 37.01 29.26 -83.38
CA LEU A 238 38.12 28.34 -83.57
C LEU A 238 37.82 27.37 -84.71
N GLU A 239 36.64 26.72 -84.74
CA GLU A 239 36.20 25.88 -85.86
C GLU A 239 36.24 26.65 -87.19
N ALA A 240 35.72 27.88 -87.23
CA ALA A 240 35.76 28.68 -88.46
C ALA A 240 37.20 29.10 -88.85
N ALA A 241 38.07 29.32 -87.87
CA ALA A 241 39.47 29.64 -88.11
C ALA A 241 40.27 28.40 -88.52
N GLU A 242 39.99 27.23 -87.92
CA GLU A 242 40.55 25.93 -88.25
C GLU A 242 40.05 25.46 -89.61
N GLU A 243 38.80 25.69 -90.01
CA GLU A 243 38.32 25.45 -91.37
C GLU A 243 39.05 26.35 -92.39
N ALA A 244 39.26 27.62 -92.06
CA ALA A 244 40.04 28.53 -92.91
C ALA A 244 41.53 28.15 -92.94
N GLU A 245 42.09 27.70 -91.81
CA GLU A 245 43.44 27.17 -91.73
C GLU A 245 43.53 25.86 -92.49
N ASP A 246 42.56 24.96 -92.43
CA ASP A 246 42.48 23.70 -93.19
C ASP A 246 42.32 23.99 -94.69
N GLU A 247 41.61 25.04 -95.09
CA GLU A 247 41.61 25.52 -96.49
C GLU A 247 42.98 26.07 -96.90
N GLU A 248 43.64 26.86 -96.03
CA GLU A 248 45.00 27.37 -96.24
C GLU A 248 46.06 26.25 -96.19
N TRP A 249 45.88 25.24 -95.34
CA TRP A 249 46.68 24.04 -95.16
C TRP A 249 46.37 23.03 -96.25
N GLU A 250 45.18 22.95 -96.85
CA GLU A 250 44.92 22.18 -98.08
C GLU A 250 45.62 22.84 -99.28
N GLU A 251 45.71 24.18 -99.28
CA GLU A 251 46.51 24.97 -100.23
C GLU A 251 48.04 24.81 -99.97
N LEU A 252 48.45 24.66 -98.70
CA LEU A 252 49.84 24.46 -98.26
C LEU A 252 50.28 22.98 -98.33
N GLU A 253 49.41 22.01 -98.11
CA GLU A 253 49.60 20.55 -98.20
C GLU A 253 49.64 20.12 -99.66
N ARG A 254 48.98 20.86 -100.57
CA ARG A 254 49.32 20.83 -102.00
C ARG A 254 50.78 21.16 -102.27
N ARG A 255 51.44 21.91 -101.38
CA ARG A 255 52.86 22.32 -101.49
C ARG A 255 53.80 21.44 -100.67
N THR A 256 53.35 20.75 -99.63
CA THR A 256 54.22 19.98 -98.73
C THR A 256 53.44 18.87 -98.01
N GLN A 257 53.65 17.60 -98.39
CA GLN A 257 53.15 16.43 -97.63
C GLN A 257 54.29 15.63 -96.98
N GLY A 258 54.09 15.24 -95.72
CA GLY A 258 54.82 14.22 -94.97
C GLY A 258 54.26 14.09 -93.53
N PRO A 259 53.82 12.91 -93.04
CA PRO A 259 53.00 12.79 -91.82
C PRO A 259 53.78 12.30 -90.57
N VAL A 260 53.15 12.32 -89.37
CA VAL A 260 53.07 11.21 -88.38
C VAL A 260 52.52 11.64 -86.98
N SER A 261 51.36 11.06 -86.63
CA SER A 261 50.95 10.24 -85.46
C SER A 261 50.98 10.66 -83.97
N SER A 262 49.90 10.21 -83.30
CA SER A 262 49.80 9.54 -81.96
C SER A 262 49.60 10.46 -80.73
N SER A 263 49.03 10.08 -79.57
CA SER A 263 48.12 9.03 -79.07
C SER A 263 47.99 9.21 -77.53
N ALA A 264 47.04 8.50 -76.89
CA ALA A 264 46.98 8.10 -75.46
C ALA A 264 46.47 9.14 -74.42
N SER A 265 45.40 8.91 -73.66
CA SER A 265 45.05 7.87 -72.64
C SER A 265 45.53 8.23 -71.22
N SER A 266 44.64 8.18 -70.21
CA SER A 266 44.90 7.50 -68.91
C SER A 266 43.76 7.67 -67.87
N ASN A 267 43.57 6.59 -67.10
CA ASN A 267 42.66 6.36 -65.98
C ASN A 267 43.15 6.93 -64.64
N SER A 268 42.27 6.97 -63.63
CA SER A 268 42.62 6.76 -62.21
C SER A 268 41.44 6.25 -61.35
N PRO A 269 41.69 5.61 -60.17
CA PRO A 269 40.83 4.58 -59.58
C PRO A 269 40.23 4.91 -58.17
N THR A 270 39.53 3.90 -57.65
CA THR A 270 38.53 3.80 -56.57
C THR A 270 39.08 3.68 -55.13
N PHE A 271 38.27 4.07 -54.13
CA PHE A 271 38.52 4.01 -52.68
C PHE A 271 37.73 2.90 -51.96
N SER A 272 38.28 2.43 -50.82
CA SER A 272 37.89 1.26 -50.00
C SER A 272 36.70 1.49 -49.03
N ALA A 273 36.06 0.37 -48.63
CA ALA A 273 34.79 0.21 -47.89
C ALA A 273 34.91 0.14 -46.32
N PRO A 274 33.78 0.15 -45.55
CA PRO A 274 33.74 0.28 -44.08
C PRO A 274 33.45 -1.03 -43.27
N TYR A 275 33.59 -0.91 -41.94
CA TYR A 275 33.63 -1.94 -40.85
C TYR A 275 32.27 -2.63 -40.51
N LYS A 276 32.28 -3.89 -40.00
CA LYS A 276 31.10 -4.76 -39.70
C LYS A 276 30.82 -4.91 -38.17
N ALA A 277 29.54 -5.01 -37.80
CA ALA A 277 29.02 -4.95 -36.41
C ALA A 277 28.84 -6.29 -35.65
N ASN A 278 29.44 -7.42 -36.06
CA ASN A 278 29.02 -8.76 -35.60
C ASN A 278 29.87 -9.42 -34.49
N ASP A 279 30.90 -8.75 -33.94
CA ASP A 279 31.92 -9.37 -33.06
C ASP A 279 31.86 -8.90 -31.58
N ASP A 280 30.76 -8.31 -31.12
CA ASP A 280 30.64 -7.84 -29.72
C ASP A 280 30.31 -8.99 -28.74
N THR A 281 31.35 -9.74 -28.35
CA THR A 281 31.25 -10.93 -27.48
C THR A 281 30.65 -10.63 -26.12
N ASP A 282 30.97 -9.48 -25.53
CA ASP A 282 30.45 -9.10 -24.22
C ASP A 282 28.94 -8.83 -24.28
N LEU A 283 28.50 -8.05 -25.28
CA LEU A 283 27.07 -7.77 -25.46
C LEU A 283 26.29 -9.06 -25.70
N GLN A 284 26.83 -9.98 -26.49
CA GLN A 284 26.23 -11.29 -26.73
C GLN A 284 26.12 -12.13 -25.45
N ALA A 285 27.16 -12.16 -24.62
CA ALA A 285 27.14 -12.89 -23.34
C ALA A 285 26.09 -12.34 -22.37
N VAL A 286 25.97 -11.01 -22.26
CA VAL A 286 24.93 -10.35 -21.44
C VAL A 286 23.53 -10.68 -21.93
N VAL A 287 23.31 -10.62 -23.25
CA VAL A 287 22.00 -10.95 -23.85
C VAL A 287 21.62 -12.40 -23.57
N LEU A 288 22.54 -13.35 -23.81
CA LEU A 288 22.27 -14.77 -23.57
C LEU A 288 21.94 -15.05 -22.10
N GLU A 289 22.64 -14.42 -21.16
CA GLU A 289 22.36 -14.62 -19.74
C GLU A 289 20.99 -14.04 -19.34
N LEU A 290 20.61 -12.87 -19.84
CA LEU A 290 19.30 -12.28 -19.57
C LEU A 290 18.16 -13.09 -20.21
N GLU A 291 18.32 -13.55 -21.45
CA GLU A 291 17.35 -14.43 -22.11
C GLU A 291 17.20 -15.76 -21.37
N ARG A 292 18.31 -16.32 -20.86
CA ARG A 292 18.28 -17.56 -20.06
C ARG A 292 17.53 -17.36 -18.74
N GLN A 293 17.68 -16.20 -18.11
CA GLN A 293 17.06 -15.90 -16.82
C GLN A 293 15.60 -15.46 -16.89
N ASP A 294 15.19 -14.79 -17.96
CA ASP A 294 13.81 -14.33 -18.15
C ASP A 294 13.34 -14.43 -19.63
N PRO A 295 13.15 -15.67 -20.14
CA PRO A 295 12.87 -15.90 -21.56
C PRO A 295 11.59 -15.22 -22.07
N VAL A 296 10.62 -15.06 -21.18
CA VAL A 296 9.27 -14.53 -21.49
C VAL A 296 9.00 -13.17 -20.82
N GLY A 297 9.96 -12.61 -20.11
CA GLY A 297 9.84 -11.27 -19.51
C GLY A 297 8.98 -11.22 -18.24
N GLN A 298 8.60 -12.36 -17.67
CA GLN A 298 7.69 -12.42 -16.51
C GLN A 298 8.35 -11.86 -15.25
N ARG A 299 9.64 -12.13 -15.05
CA ARG A 299 10.38 -11.63 -13.87
C ARG A 299 10.55 -10.13 -13.97
N MET A 300 10.96 -9.63 -15.13
CA MET A 300 11.07 -8.19 -15.38
C MET A 300 9.71 -7.48 -15.27
N ALA A 301 8.65 -8.02 -15.85
CA ALA A 301 7.31 -7.46 -15.69
C ALA A 301 6.88 -7.38 -14.21
N SER A 302 7.16 -8.41 -13.41
CA SER A 302 6.87 -8.42 -11.97
C SER A 302 7.65 -7.34 -11.21
N ILE A 303 8.93 -7.14 -11.55
CA ILE A 303 9.76 -6.06 -11.01
C ILE A 303 9.16 -4.69 -11.35
N LEU A 304 8.78 -4.47 -12.60
CA LEU A 304 8.22 -3.20 -13.06
C LEU A 304 6.90 -2.89 -12.35
N VAL A 305 6.02 -3.88 -12.23
CA VAL A 305 4.77 -3.76 -11.44
C VAL A 305 5.09 -3.38 -10.00
N ALA A 306 5.98 -4.13 -9.33
CA ALA A 306 6.35 -3.83 -7.95
C ALA A 306 6.99 -2.44 -7.77
N ALA A 307 7.78 -1.97 -8.74
CA ALA A 307 8.37 -0.64 -8.73
C ALA A 307 7.31 0.45 -8.88
N MET A 308 6.38 0.29 -9.84
CA MET A 308 5.25 1.20 -10.03
C MET A 308 4.38 1.26 -8.78
N ASP A 309 4.06 0.12 -8.18
CA ASP A 309 3.21 0.05 -6.99
C ASP A 309 3.82 0.77 -5.78
N ARG A 310 5.14 0.65 -5.59
CA ARG A 310 5.88 1.38 -4.55
C ARG A 310 5.80 2.89 -4.73
N VAL A 311 5.84 3.37 -5.97
CA VAL A 311 5.82 4.81 -6.28
C VAL A 311 4.39 5.36 -6.28
N ILE A 312 3.42 4.60 -6.79
CA ILE A 312 2.01 4.97 -6.73
C ILE A 312 1.55 5.03 -5.26
N ASP A 313 2.00 4.08 -4.42
CA ASP A 313 1.63 3.93 -3.01
C ASP A 313 0.12 4.07 -2.81
N GLY A 314 -0.64 3.27 -3.58
CA GLY A 314 -2.10 3.27 -3.54
C GLY A 314 -2.67 3.11 -2.13
N PRO A 315 -2.14 2.23 -1.26
CA PRO A 315 -2.63 2.07 0.11
C PRO A 315 -2.62 3.35 0.96
N ARG A 316 -1.66 4.26 0.75
CA ARG A 316 -1.62 5.53 1.50
C ARG A 316 -2.31 6.67 0.75
N THR A 317 -2.17 6.70 -0.57
CA THR A 317 -2.58 7.86 -1.38
C THR A 317 -3.96 7.70 -2.02
N GLY A 318 -4.43 6.46 -2.19
CA GLY A 318 -5.62 6.15 -2.98
C GLY A 318 -5.44 6.34 -4.48
N ARG A 319 -4.19 6.43 -4.97
CA ARG A 319 -3.86 6.48 -6.41
C ARG A 319 -3.84 5.08 -7.02
N PHE A 320 -4.03 5.00 -8.33
CA PHE A 320 -4.16 3.74 -9.08
C PHE A 320 -3.27 3.66 -10.33
N HIS A 321 -2.75 4.78 -10.84
CA HIS A 321 -1.95 4.77 -12.08
C HIS A 321 -0.83 5.82 -12.06
N LEU A 322 0.19 5.62 -12.89
CA LEU A 322 1.37 6.49 -12.98
C LEU A 322 1.05 7.92 -13.38
N GLY A 323 -0.06 8.17 -14.08
CA GLY A 323 -0.49 9.54 -14.41
C GLY A 323 -0.75 10.44 -13.19
N GLN A 324 -0.90 9.87 -11.98
CA GLN A 324 -1.21 10.60 -10.74
C GLN A 324 0.03 10.91 -9.87
N ILE A 325 1.23 10.51 -10.31
CA ILE A 325 2.46 10.75 -9.56
C ILE A 325 3.20 11.99 -10.07
N SER A 326 3.88 12.70 -9.17
CA SER A 326 4.71 13.86 -9.48
C SER A 326 5.96 13.48 -10.28
N ALA A 327 6.60 14.47 -10.92
CA ALA A 327 7.86 14.26 -11.62
C ALA A 327 8.98 13.76 -10.69
N LEU A 328 8.99 14.19 -9.42
CA LEU A 328 9.94 13.72 -8.41
C LEU A 328 9.75 12.23 -8.11
N GLU A 329 8.52 11.82 -7.81
CA GLU A 329 8.16 10.41 -7.57
C GLU A 329 8.50 9.57 -8.80
N ARG A 330 8.18 10.04 -10.01
CA ARG A 330 8.52 9.36 -11.26
C ARG A 330 10.02 9.16 -11.44
N SER A 331 10.85 10.12 -11.03
CA SER A 331 12.32 9.98 -11.15
C SER A 331 12.88 8.86 -10.25
N SER A 332 12.21 8.56 -9.13
CA SER A 332 12.60 7.48 -8.21
C SER A 332 12.43 6.07 -8.80
N LEU A 333 11.60 5.89 -9.83
CA LEU A 333 11.40 4.60 -10.50
C LEU A 333 12.72 4.00 -11.00
N HIS A 334 13.66 4.84 -11.44
CA HIS A 334 14.97 4.36 -11.88
C HIS A 334 15.70 3.61 -10.75
N ALA A 335 15.87 4.24 -9.59
CA ALA A 335 16.59 3.64 -8.47
C ALA A 335 15.85 2.44 -7.87
N ILE A 336 14.52 2.53 -7.73
CA ILE A 336 13.69 1.44 -7.19
C ILE A 336 13.75 0.20 -8.10
N THR A 337 13.61 0.40 -9.42
CA THR A 337 13.67 -0.69 -10.39
C THR A 337 15.07 -1.30 -10.43
N ALA A 338 16.13 -0.48 -10.38
CA ALA A 338 17.50 -1.00 -10.33
C ALA A 338 17.72 -1.95 -9.15
N ASN A 339 17.30 -1.53 -7.95
CA ASN A 339 17.39 -2.35 -6.74
C ASN A 339 16.59 -3.65 -6.86
N LEU A 340 15.38 -3.60 -7.41
CA LEU A 340 14.55 -4.79 -7.61
C LEU A 340 15.14 -5.75 -8.64
N ILE A 341 15.66 -5.25 -9.77
CA ILE A 341 16.37 -6.07 -10.76
C ILE A 341 17.54 -6.80 -10.09
N GLN A 342 18.34 -6.08 -9.31
CA GLN A 342 19.49 -6.65 -8.63
C GLN A 342 19.11 -7.83 -7.72
N HIS A 343 18.09 -7.64 -6.88
CA HIS A 343 17.64 -8.66 -5.95
C HIS A 343 16.96 -9.84 -6.65
N GLU A 344 16.10 -9.57 -7.63
CA GLU A 344 15.34 -10.60 -8.33
C GLU A 344 16.27 -11.48 -9.16
N PHE A 345 17.18 -10.90 -9.94
CA PHE A 345 18.12 -11.63 -10.81
C PHE A 345 19.40 -12.10 -10.10
N GLY A 346 19.62 -11.67 -8.86
CA GLY A 346 20.81 -12.05 -8.07
C GLY A 346 22.11 -11.53 -8.67
N PHE A 347 22.08 -10.41 -9.39
CA PHE A 347 23.30 -9.84 -9.99
C PHE A 347 24.23 -9.30 -8.89
N PRO A 348 25.51 -9.70 -8.88
CA PRO A 348 26.48 -9.15 -7.94
C PRO A 348 26.57 -7.62 -8.01
N ASP A 349 26.94 -7.00 -6.89
CA ASP A 349 27.21 -5.56 -6.82
C ASP A 349 28.28 -5.16 -7.84
N GLY A 350 27.95 -4.18 -8.68
CA GLY A 350 28.90 -3.40 -9.47
C GLY A 350 29.16 -2.03 -8.84
N HIS A 351 29.60 -1.05 -9.64
CA HIS A 351 29.56 0.36 -9.24
C HIS A 351 28.10 0.77 -8.92
N PRO A 352 27.82 1.71 -7.99
CA PRO A 352 26.45 2.08 -7.62
C PRO A 352 25.53 2.32 -8.83
N THR A 353 24.38 1.62 -8.85
CA THR A 353 23.34 1.57 -9.92
C THR A 353 23.65 0.75 -11.17
N ASP A 354 24.72 -0.05 -11.17
CA ASP A 354 25.09 -0.94 -12.28
C ASP A 354 25.09 -2.42 -11.84
N PHE A 355 25.11 -3.34 -12.81
CA PHE A 355 25.08 -4.78 -12.58
C PHE A 355 26.33 -5.47 -13.13
N LEU A 356 26.72 -6.60 -12.54
CA LEU A 356 27.58 -7.58 -13.19
C LEU A 356 26.73 -8.72 -13.76
N VAL A 357 26.66 -8.81 -15.09
CA VAL A 357 25.89 -9.84 -15.80
C VAL A 357 26.87 -10.68 -16.62
N ALA A 358 26.90 -11.99 -16.39
CA ALA A 358 27.91 -12.89 -17.01
C ALA A 358 29.37 -12.40 -16.80
N GLY A 359 29.66 -11.73 -15.68
CA GLY A 359 30.98 -11.16 -15.38
C GLY A 359 31.28 -9.82 -16.07
N ILE A 360 30.33 -9.27 -16.82
CA ILE A 360 30.49 -8.03 -17.59
C ILE A 360 29.78 -6.88 -16.88
N GLN A 361 30.40 -5.70 -16.86
CA GLN A 361 29.82 -4.49 -16.31
C GLN A 361 28.68 -3.98 -17.21
N VAL A 362 27.46 -3.96 -16.68
CA VAL A 362 26.27 -3.50 -17.39
C VAL A 362 25.71 -2.25 -16.72
N ARG A 363 25.67 -1.15 -17.48
CA ARG A 363 25.12 0.14 -17.06
C ARG A 363 23.60 0.13 -17.18
N TYR A 364 22.88 0.33 -16.08
CA TYR A 364 21.42 0.33 -16.10
C TYR A 364 20.84 1.72 -16.38
N ARG A 365 19.87 1.81 -17.29
CA ARG A 365 19.13 3.04 -17.60
C ARG A 365 17.64 2.78 -17.67
N PHE A 366 16.87 3.67 -17.05
CA PHE A 366 15.41 3.62 -17.06
C PHE A 366 14.85 4.88 -17.73
N SER A 367 13.76 4.74 -18.46
CA SER A 367 12.99 5.88 -18.99
C SER A 367 11.49 5.65 -18.88
N THR A 368 10.72 6.74 -18.95
CA THR A 368 9.27 6.66 -19.14
C THR A 368 8.77 7.34 -20.40
N LEU A 369 9.55 8.25 -21.00
CA LEU A 369 9.14 9.11 -22.11
C LEU A 369 10.33 9.78 -22.85
N GLN A 370 11.38 10.16 -22.13
CA GLN A 370 12.44 11.04 -22.67
C GLN A 370 13.63 10.28 -23.27
N GLY A 371 13.48 8.98 -23.53
CA GLY A 371 14.59 8.10 -23.90
C GLY A 371 15.63 7.96 -22.78
N TRP A 372 16.75 7.29 -23.07
CA TRP A 372 17.78 6.99 -22.06
C TRP A 372 18.93 7.99 -22.15
N GLY A 373 19.08 8.84 -21.13
CA GLY A 373 20.26 9.72 -21.03
C GLY A 373 21.46 8.91 -20.57
N ILE A 374 22.45 8.68 -21.43
CA ILE A 374 23.67 7.91 -21.15
C ILE A 374 24.77 8.86 -20.64
N PRO A 375 25.29 8.69 -19.42
CA PRO A 375 26.37 9.53 -18.91
C PRO A 375 27.68 9.26 -19.66
N ALA A 376 28.59 10.24 -19.71
CA ALA A 376 29.90 10.06 -20.32
C ALA A 376 30.71 8.90 -19.71
N SER A 377 30.50 8.59 -18.43
CA SER A 377 31.11 7.43 -17.75
C SER A 377 30.62 6.07 -18.26
N ALA A 378 29.55 6.03 -19.06
CA ALA A 378 29.05 4.82 -19.70
C ALA A 378 29.52 4.68 -21.16
N LEU A 379 30.40 5.56 -21.65
CA LEU A 379 30.94 5.47 -23.00
C LEU A 379 31.66 4.13 -23.21
N ASN A 380 31.37 3.48 -24.34
CA ASN A 380 31.83 2.15 -24.73
C ASN A 380 31.41 1.00 -23.78
N GLN A 381 30.56 1.25 -22.78
CA GLN A 381 30.03 0.23 -21.89
C GLN A 381 28.76 -0.41 -22.47
N VAL A 382 28.45 -1.63 -22.02
CA VAL A 382 27.17 -2.29 -22.30
C VAL A 382 26.10 -1.67 -21.41
N CYS A 383 24.96 -1.27 -22.00
CA CYS A 383 23.86 -0.65 -21.30
C CYS A 383 22.61 -1.54 -21.36
N LEU A 384 22.01 -1.79 -20.20
CA LEU A 384 20.66 -2.32 -20.06
C LEU A 384 19.67 -1.16 -20.05
N LEU A 385 18.83 -1.12 -21.07
CA LEU A 385 17.80 -0.11 -21.26
C LEU A 385 16.46 -0.69 -20.86
N VAL A 386 15.77 -0.04 -19.95
CA VAL A 386 14.40 -0.37 -19.56
C VAL A 386 13.53 0.86 -19.74
N GLU A 387 12.32 0.66 -20.24
CA GLU A 387 11.35 1.72 -20.43
C GLU A 387 9.97 1.24 -20.03
N VAL A 388 9.20 2.11 -19.38
CA VAL A 388 7.78 1.91 -19.09
C VAL A 388 7.01 3.07 -19.69
N GLY A 389 6.02 2.80 -20.53
CA GLY A 389 5.22 3.86 -21.14
C GLY A 389 4.56 4.78 -20.11
N GLU A 390 4.15 5.99 -20.53
CA GLU A 390 3.67 7.05 -19.63
C GLU A 390 2.56 6.61 -18.67
N GLU A 391 1.62 5.82 -19.19
CA GLU A 391 0.47 5.25 -18.47
C GLU A 391 0.79 3.94 -17.72
N GLY A 392 1.96 3.34 -17.96
CA GLY A 392 2.35 2.05 -17.40
C GLY A 392 1.75 0.83 -18.10
N ARG A 393 1.22 0.98 -19.32
CA ARG A 393 0.57 -0.12 -20.07
C ARG A 393 1.54 -1.06 -20.77
N HIS A 394 2.65 -0.51 -21.26
CA HIS A 394 3.63 -1.25 -22.04
C HIS A 394 5.02 -1.00 -21.48
N TRP A 395 5.93 -1.93 -21.73
CA TRP A 395 7.33 -1.82 -21.37
C TRP A 395 8.26 -2.37 -22.44
N ASN A 396 9.49 -1.87 -22.43
CA ASN A 396 10.58 -2.31 -23.28
C ASN A 396 11.80 -2.65 -22.45
N MET A 397 12.56 -3.64 -22.90
CA MET A 397 13.88 -3.96 -22.40
C MET A 397 14.81 -4.32 -23.54
N GLY A 398 15.97 -3.68 -23.60
CA GLY A 398 16.97 -3.93 -24.63
C GLY A 398 18.38 -3.66 -24.15
N ILE A 399 19.35 -4.18 -24.89
CA ILE A 399 20.77 -4.05 -24.63
C ILE A 399 21.45 -3.30 -25.77
N VAL A 400 22.34 -2.37 -25.46
CA VAL A 400 23.15 -1.67 -26.47
C VAL A 400 24.54 -1.35 -25.94
N ARG A 401 25.56 -1.35 -26.79
CA ARG A 401 26.86 -0.77 -26.46
C ARG A 401 26.84 0.72 -26.73
N ALA A 402 27.17 1.55 -25.75
CA ALA A 402 27.13 3.00 -25.89
C ALA A 402 28.40 3.56 -26.56
N THR A 403 28.64 3.25 -27.83
CA THR A 403 29.76 3.80 -28.61
C THR A 403 29.51 5.26 -29.01
N PRO A 404 30.54 6.04 -29.40
CA PRO A 404 30.35 7.41 -29.88
C PRO A 404 29.34 7.54 -31.03
N GLU A 405 29.26 6.55 -31.92
CA GLU A 405 28.34 6.53 -33.07
C GLU A 405 26.88 6.26 -32.65
N HIS A 406 26.69 5.52 -31.56
CA HIS A 406 25.37 5.22 -30.99
C HIS A 406 24.83 6.35 -30.12
N LEU A 407 25.63 7.35 -29.78
CA LEU A 407 25.23 8.49 -28.96
C LEU A 407 25.05 9.75 -29.82
N GLY A 408 24.08 10.58 -29.46
CA GLY A 408 23.91 11.89 -30.10
C GLY A 408 25.13 12.79 -29.89
N SER A 409 25.36 13.73 -30.80
CA SER A 409 26.50 14.66 -30.74
C SER A 409 26.42 15.64 -29.56
N TYR A 410 25.22 15.88 -29.03
CA TYR A 410 24.97 16.84 -27.95
C TYR A 410 24.48 16.14 -26.69
N GLY A 411 25.03 16.56 -25.55
CA GLY A 411 24.56 16.16 -24.23
C GLY A 411 23.56 17.16 -23.64
N ASN A 412 22.78 16.71 -22.68
CA ASN A 412 21.99 17.61 -21.84
C ASN A 412 22.90 18.38 -20.86
N ARG A 413 22.30 19.22 -20.00
CA ARG A 413 23.02 20.01 -18.99
C ARG A 413 23.91 19.18 -18.06
N ASP A 414 23.55 17.92 -17.81
CA ASP A 414 24.33 16.98 -16.98
C ASP A 414 25.43 16.25 -17.78
N GLY A 415 25.63 16.60 -19.05
CA GLY A 415 26.55 15.91 -19.96
C GLY A 415 26.11 14.49 -20.36
N LYS A 416 24.85 14.13 -20.11
CA LYS A 416 24.28 12.85 -20.54
C LYS A 416 23.79 12.97 -21.98
N ARG A 417 24.12 11.99 -22.82
CA ARG A 417 23.75 11.96 -24.24
C ARG A 417 22.66 10.92 -24.46
N HIS A 418 21.65 11.26 -25.26
CA HIS A 418 20.66 10.28 -25.69
C HIS A 418 21.21 9.41 -26.83
N LEU A 419 20.56 8.28 -27.11
CA LEU A 419 20.91 7.46 -28.27
C LEU A 419 20.64 8.23 -29.57
N SER A 420 21.54 8.09 -30.54
CA SER A 420 21.33 8.55 -31.92
C SER A 420 20.34 7.63 -32.64
N ALA A 421 19.87 8.00 -33.84
CA ALA A 421 19.04 7.11 -34.66
C ALA A 421 19.75 5.77 -34.95
N THR A 422 21.06 5.81 -35.19
CA THR A 422 21.91 4.62 -35.32
C THR A 422 21.94 3.81 -34.02
N GLY A 423 22.09 4.48 -32.87
CA GLY A 423 22.09 3.82 -31.56
C GLY A 423 20.77 3.14 -31.23
N VAL A 424 19.63 3.77 -31.50
CA VAL A 424 18.30 3.16 -31.34
C VAL A 424 18.15 1.94 -32.24
N SER A 425 18.64 2.01 -33.48
CA SER A 425 18.61 0.88 -34.42
C SER A 425 19.54 -0.27 -34.02
N ALA A 426 20.59 0.04 -33.24
CA ALA A 426 21.55 -0.94 -32.73
C ALA A 426 21.10 -1.61 -31.40
N VAL A 427 19.99 -1.17 -30.80
CA VAL A 427 19.46 -1.81 -29.59
C VAL A 427 19.01 -3.23 -29.90
N ARG A 428 19.59 -4.20 -29.18
CA ARG A 428 19.12 -5.58 -29.18
C ARG A 428 17.98 -5.71 -28.18
N TRP A 429 16.75 -5.67 -28.69
CA TRP A 429 15.54 -5.80 -27.89
C TRP A 429 15.38 -7.24 -27.38
N LEU A 430 15.24 -7.37 -26.06
CA LEU A 430 14.89 -8.63 -25.40
C LEU A 430 13.37 -8.74 -25.27
N HIS A 431 12.72 -7.65 -24.89
CA HIS A 431 11.27 -7.50 -24.84
C HIS A 431 10.91 -6.13 -25.41
N ARG A 432 9.93 -6.07 -26.31
CA ARG A 432 9.51 -4.82 -26.97
C ARG A 432 8.01 -4.76 -27.06
N GLU A 433 7.45 -3.61 -26.67
CA GLU A 433 6.02 -3.34 -26.62
C GLU A 433 5.24 -4.41 -25.82
N ALA A 434 5.90 -4.98 -24.81
CA ALA A 434 5.31 -6.00 -23.97
C ALA A 434 4.27 -5.36 -23.03
N MET A 435 3.16 -6.05 -22.79
CA MET A 435 2.07 -5.55 -21.95
C MET A 435 2.41 -5.70 -20.46
N LEU A 436 2.07 -4.68 -19.66
CA LEU A 436 1.99 -4.78 -18.20
C LEU A 436 0.51 -4.93 -17.80
N PRO A 437 0.22 -5.65 -16.70
CA PRO A 437 -1.10 -5.65 -16.12
C PRO A 437 -1.40 -4.25 -15.56
N ILE A 438 -2.46 -3.61 -16.06
CA ILE A 438 -2.91 -2.30 -15.59
C ILE A 438 -4.09 -2.53 -14.65
N SER A 439 -4.21 -1.70 -13.61
CA SER A 439 -5.42 -1.67 -12.80
C SER A 439 -6.64 -1.46 -13.68
N VAL A 440 -7.69 -2.25 -13.45
CA VAL A 440 -8.99 -2.11 -14.14
C VAL A 440 -9.55 -0.69 -14.01
N MET A 441 -9.16 0.03 -12.95
CA MET A 441 -9.56 1.41 -12.69
C MET A 441 -9.11 2.39 -13.77
N ALA A 442 -7.99 2.11 -14.46
CA ALA A 442 -7.43 3.01 -15.47
C ALA A 442 -8.29 3.13 -16.74
N ASP A 443 -9.12 2.13 -17.04
CA ASP A 443 -9.99 2.12 -18.22
C ASP A 443 -11.43 2.58 -17.92
N LEU A 444 -11.73 2.95 -16.66
CA LEU A 444 -13.10 3.29 -16.28
C LEU A 444 -13.46 4.73 -16.67
N PRO A 445 -14.70 4.98 -17.15
CA PRO A 445 -15.21 6.33 -17.33
C PRO A 445 -15.15 7.12 -16.02
N ALA A 446 -14.85 8.43 -16.10
CA ALA A 446 -14.68 9.29 -14.92
C ALA A 446 -15.87 9.21 -13.94
N ALA A 447 -17.11 9.16 -14.44
CA ALA A 447 -18.30 9.02 -13.62
C ALA A 447 -18.35 7.68 -12.84
N THR A 448 -17.86 6.59 -13.42
CA THR A 448 -17.77 5.29 -12.73
C THR A 448 -16.69 5.33 -11.66
N LEU A 449 -15.54 5.91 -11.98
CA LEU A 449 -14.45 6.10 -11.03
C LEU A 449 -14.90 6.93 -9.82
N GLU A 450 -15.63 8.01 -10.06
CA GLU A 450 -16.20 8.86 -9.01
C GLU A 450 -17.20 8.10 -8.14
N ASN A 451 -18.11 7.32 -8.74
CA ASN A 451 -19.05 6.48 -7.99
C ASN A 451 -18.36 5.45 -7.07
N ILE A 452 -17.22 4.91 -7.50
CA ILE A 452 -16.42 3.99 -6.70
C ILE A 452 -15.67 4.73 -5.58
N THR A 453 -15.13 5.91 -5.86
CA THR A 453 -14.14 6.57 -4.99
C THR A 453 -14.71 7.65 -4.06
N CYS A 454 -15.89 8.22 -4.35
CA CYS A 454 -16.43 9.41 -3.65
C CYS A 454 -16.79 9.16 -2.17
N HIS A 455 -17.11 7.91 -1.80
CA HIS A 455 -17.62 7.63 -0.48
C HIS A 455 -16.50 7.62 0.60
N LYS A 456 -16.74 8.25 1.75
CA LYS A 456 -15.74 8.34 2.85
C LYS A 456 -15.44 6.98 3.50
N ASN A 457 -16.44 6.11 3.62
CA ASN A 457 -16.28 4.76 4.19
C ASN A 457 -15.58 3.83 3.19
N ALA A 458 -14.44 3.27 3.60
CA ALA A 458 -13.63 2.34 2.82
C ALA A 458 -14.37 1.06 2.43
N GLN A 459 -15.24 0.52 3.30
CA GLN A 459 -16.04 -0.65 2.96
C GLN A 459 -16.98 -0.34 1.79
N VAL A 460 -17.67 0.80 1.85
CA VAL A 460 -18.61 1.19 0.79
C VAL A 460 -17.90 1.41 -0.54
N ARG A 461 -16.65 1.92 -0.55
CA ARG A 461 -15.86 2.01 -1.78
C ARG A 461 -15.54 0.65 -2.39
N VAL A 462 -15.18 -0.33 -1.56
CA VAL A 462 -14.91 -1.71 -2.01
C VAL A 462 -16.19 -2.39 -2.50
N ASP A 463 -17.31 -2.19 -1.83
CA ASP A 463 -18.61 -2.65 -2.31
C ASP A 463 -18.98 -2.00 -3.65
N ASN A 464 -18.80 -0.68 -3.81
CA ASN A 464 -19.07 0.04 -5.06
C ASN A 464 -18.16 -0.41 -6.20
N LEU A 465 -16.90 -0.77 -5.90
CA LEU A 465 -16.00 -1.40 -6.86
C LEU A 465 -16.62 -2.68 -7.42
N PHE A 466 -17.06 -3.59 -6.54
CA PHE A 466 -17.68 -4.85 -6.95
C PHE A 466 -19.06 -4.68 -7.57
N ARG A 467 -19.79 -3.59 -7.29
CA ARG A 467 -21.02 -3.24 -8.02
C ARG A 467 -20.72 -2.76 -9.43
N SER A 468 -19.69 -1.94 -9.59
CA SER A 468 -19.39 -1.26 -10.86
C SER A 468 -18.63 -2.14 -11.84
N ILE A 469 -17.74 -3.01 -11.36
CA ILE A 469 -16.88 -3.85 -12.19
C ILE A 469 -17.39 -5.29 -12.14
N GLN A 470 -18.19 -5.68 -13.14
CA GLN A 470 -18.72 -7.04 -13.27
C GLN A 470 -17.90 -7.86 -14.28
N GLY A 471 -17.67 -9.14 -14.00
CA GLY A 471 -17.08 -10.11 -14.94
C GLY A 471 -15.60 -9.90 -15.30
N ARG A 472 -14.90 -8.98 -14.63
CA ARG A 472 -13.48 -8.68 -14.87
C ARG A 472 -12.62 -8.98 -13.63
N PRO A 473 -11.43 -9.59 -13.77
CA PRO A 473 -10.50 -9.75 -12.66
C PRO A 473 -10.02 -8.41 -12.11
N ILE A 474 -10.02 -8.28 -10.79
CA ILE A 474 -9.61 -7.11 -10.02
C ILE A 474 -8.42 -7.53 -9.17
N ASP A 475 -7.31 -6.82 -9.29
CA ASP A 475 -6.11 -7.10 -8.51
C ASP A 475 -6.22 -6.66 -7.05
N ARG A 476 -5.37 -7.25 -6.22
CA ARG A 476 -5.22 -6.86 -4.81
C ARG A 476 -4.90 -5.37 -4.66
N GLN A 477 -4.06 -4.84 -5.55
CA GLN A 477 -3.58 -3.45 -5.58
C GLN A 477 -4.75 -2.45 -5.56
N THR A 478 -5.71 -2.65 -6.45
CA THR A 478 -6.92 -1.83 -6.57
C THR A 478 -7.72 -1.84 -5.28
N ILE A 479 -7.87 -3.01 -4.65
CA ILE A 479 -8.63 -3.16 -3.40
C ILE A 479 -7.93 -2.44 -2.25
N VAL A 480 -6.62 -2.61 -2.07
CA VAL A 480 -5.88 -1.95 -0.98
C VAL A 480 -5.79 -0.44 -1.17
N ALA A 481 -5.71 0.02 -2.42
CA ALA A 481 -5.75 1.44 -2.77
C ALA A 481 -7.12 2.07 -2.48
N LEU A 482 -8.22 1.39 -2.84
CA LEU A 482 -9.57 1.84 -2.48
C LEU A 482 -9.83 1.81 -0.98
N ALA A 483 -9.37 0.76 -0.31
CA ALA A 483 -9.48 0.67 1.14
C ALA A 483 -8.61 1.71 1.87
N ARG A 484 -7.64 2.32 1.16
CA ARG A 484 -6.56 3.14 1.72
C ARG A 484 -5.91 2.45 2.93
N SER A 485 -5.63 1.16 2.75
CA SER A 485 -5.05 0.32 3.78
C SER A 485 -4.42 -0.93 3.17
N ALA A 486 -3.12 -1.11 3.40
CA ALA A 486 -2.38 -2.29 2.96
C ALA A 486 -2.78 -3.57 3.71
N ILE A 487 -3.32 -3.41 4.93
CA ILE A 487 -3.65 -4.50 5.86
C ILE A 487 -5.13 -4.89 5.75
N HIS A 488 -6.04 -3.91 5.68
CA HIS A 488 -7.47 -4.17 5.79
C HIS A 488 -8.18 -4.38 4.44
N GLY A 489 -7.54 -4.09 3.30
CA GLY A 489 -8.18 -4.20 1.98
C GLY A 489 -8.83 -5.56 1.70
N GLU A 490 -8.08 -6.66 1.86
CA GLU A 490 -8.60 -8.01 1.61
C GLU A 490 -9.66 -8.45 2.63
N ARG A 491 -9.58 -7.95 3.88
CA ARG A 491 -10.65 -8.17 4.86
C ARG A 491 -11.96 -7.56 4.35
N ARG A 492 -11.91 -6.33 3.85
CA ARG A 492 -13.08 -5.63 3.29
C ARG A 492 -13.64 -6.33 2.06
N ALA A 493 -12.76 -6.84 1.20
CA ALA A 493 -13.19 -7.65 0.05
C ALA A 493 -13.93 -8.92 0.47
N ARG A 494 -13.45 -9.62 1.51
CA ARG A 494 -14.16 -10.76 2.10
C ARG A 494 -15.50 -10.38 2.72
N GLU A 495 -15.56 -9.27 3.45
CA GLU A 495 -16.81 -8.76 4.03
C GLU A 495 -17.84 -8.42 2.94
N SER A 496 -17.39 -7.96 1.76
CA SER A 496 -18.26 -7.66 0.61
C SER A 496 -19.02 -8.89 0.10
N ARG A 497 -18.48 -10.12 0.28
CA ARG A 497 -19.15 -11.37 -0.13
C ARG A 497 -20.51 -11.54 0.54
N ALA A 498 -20.66 -11.12 1.79
CA ALA A 498 -21.94 -11.19 2.50
C ALA A 498 -22.80 -9.95 2.26
N ARG A 499 -22.18 -8.77 2.17
CA ARG A 499 -22.91 -7.49 2.01
C ARG A 499 -23.63 -7.37 0.67
N LEU A 500 -23.11 -8.01 -0.37
CA LEU A 500 -23.63 -7.90 -1.73
C LEU A 500 -24.58 -9.06 -2.14
N VAL A 501 -24.80 -10.03 -1.25
CA VAL A 501 -25.76 -11.13 -1.45
C VAL A 501 -27.19 -10.63 -1.72
N PRO A 502 -27.73 -9.64 -0.97
CA PRO A 502 -29.07 -9.09 -1.24
C PRO A 502 -29.21 -8.42 -2.61
N GLU A 503 -28.09 -8.06 -3.24
CA GLU A 503 -28.05 -7.40 -4.55
C GLU A 503 -27.82 -8.40 -5.71
N GLY A 504 -27.76 -9.70 -5.41
CA GLY A 504 -27.50 -10.72 -6.43
C GLY A 504 -26.04 -10.81 -6.87
N ILE A 505 -25.11 -10.12 -6.19
CA ILE A 505 -23.72 -10.02 -6.63
C ILE A 505 -22.85 -11.03 -5.87
N LEU A 506 -22.24 -11.92 -6.64
CA LEU A 506 -21.32 -12.93 -6.15
C LEU A 506 -19.89 -12.43 -6.30
N VAL A 507 -19.13 -12.44 -5.20
CA VAL A 507 -17.70 -12.08 -5.19
C VAL A 507 -16.87 -13.35 -5.08
N LEU A 508 -15.99 -13.55 -6.06
CA LEU A 508 -15.21 -14.75 -6.35
C LEU A 508 -13.70 -14.51 -6.17
N THR A 509 -13.01 -15.59 -5.86
CA THR A 509 -11.55 -15.70 -5.77
C THR A 509 -11.08 -16.94 -6.51
N LEU A 510 -9.77 -17.16 -6.61
CA LEU A 510 -9.20 -18.40 -7.16
C LEU A 510 -9.75 -19.69 -6.51
N ARG A 511 -10.29 -19.62 -5.28
CA ARG A 511 -10.89 -20.77 -4.58
C ARG A 511 -12.28 -21.17 -5.10
N ASP A 512 -12.86 -20.36 -5.98
CA ASP A 512 -14.20 -20.56 -6.54
C ASP A 512 -14.11 -21.10 -7.99
N ASP A 513 -13.12 -21.94 -8.28
CA ASP A 513 -12.75 -22.44 -9.61
C ASP A 513 -13.92 -23.12 -10.35
N GLN A 514 -14.72 -23.93 -9.66
CA GLN A 514 -15.90 -24.58 -10.24
C GLN A 514 -16.92 -23.54 -10.72
N LEU A 515 -17.15 -22.48 -9.95
CA LEU A 515 -18.08 -21.41 -10.35
C LEU A 515 -17.55 -20.60 -11.52
N ILE A 516 -16.25 -20.30 -11.51
CA ILE A 516 -15.58 -19.60 -12.60
C ILE A 516 -15.72 -20.42 -13.89
N SER A 517 -15.54 -21.74 -13.81
CA SER A 517 -15.73 -22.66 -14.93
C SER A 517 -17.18 -22.74 -15.40
N ASP A 518 -18.14 -22.98 -14.50
CA ASP A 518 -19.57 -23.15 -14.81
C ASP A 518 -20.17 -21.91 -15.47
N LEU A 519 -19.74 -20.72 -15.01
CA LEU A 519 -20.18 -19.43 -15.54
C LEU A 519 -19.30 -18.93 -16.71
N GLN A 520 -18.28 -19.68 -17.12
CA GLN A 520 -17.31 -19.32 -18.18
C GLN A 520 -16.66 -17.94 -17.96
N LEU A 521 -16.29 -17.65 -16.71
CA LEU A 521 -15.64 -16.40 -16.32
C LEU A 521 -14.12 -16.45 -16.55
N PRO A 522 -13.45 -15.30 -16.66
CA PRO A 522 -11.98 -15.27 -16.77
C PRO A 522 -11.30 -15.97 -15.59
N ALA A 523 -10.26 -16.74 -15.86
CA ALA A 523 -9.45 -17.37 -14.83
C ALA A 523 -8.81 -16.31 -13.93
N LEU A 524 -8.83 -16.56 -12.61
CA LEU A 524 -8.25 -15.65 -11.62
C LEU A 524 -6.86 -16.14 -11.20
N GLY A 525 -5.92 -15.21 -11.08
CA GLY A 525 -4.62 -15.45 -10.47
C GLY A 525 -4.64 -15.36 -8.93
N PRO A 526 -3.49 -15.60 -8.29
CA PRO A 526 -3.34 -15.39 -6.85
C PRO A 526 -3.71 -13.96 -6.45
N SER A 527 -4.50 -13.82 -5.38
CA SER A 527 -4.95 -12.53 -4.83
C SER A 527 -5.75 -11.64 -5.80
N GLN A 528 -6.32 -12.21 -6.85
CA GLN A 528 -7.33 -11.56 -7.69
C GLN A 528 -8.74 -11.88 -7.22
N TRP A 529 -9.64 -10.94 -7.50
CA TRP A 529 -11.05 -10.96 -7.14
C TRP A 529 -11.90 -10.72 -8.37
N LEU A 530 -13.11 -11.24 -8.41
CA LEU A 530 -14.06 -10.93 -9.48
C LEU A 530 -15.46 -10.89 -8.91
N SER A 531 -16.26 -9.92 -9.33
CA SER A 531 -17.68 -9.85 -9.01
C SER A 531 -18.53 -10.15 -10.23
N ILE A 532 -19.65 -10.84 -10.03
CA ILE A 532 -20.66 -11.06 -11.07
C ILE A 532 -22.06 -11.04 -10.45
N ARG A 533 -22.98 -10.29 -11.07
CA ARG A 533 -24.41 -10.33 -10.70
C ARG A 533 -25.06 -11.56 -11.34
N LEU A 534 -25.76 -12.35 -10.55
CA LEU A 534 -26.51 -13.52 -11.01
C LEU A 534 -28.01 -13.35 -10.81
N VAL A 535 -28.77 -14.06 -11.63
CA VAL A 535 -30.23 -14.21 -11.53
C VAL A 535 -30.61 -15.67 -11.74
N ARG A 536 -31.80 -16.06 -11.28
CA ARG A 536 -32.31 -17.40 -11.54
C ARG A 536 -32.51 -17.58 -13.04
N MET A 537 -32.04 -18.72 -13.55
CA MET A 537 -32.13 -19.03 -14.97
C MET A 537 -33.59 -19.25 -15.37
N GLN A 538 -34.11 -18.35 -16.20
CA GLN A 538 -35.45 -18.46 -16.80
C GLN A 538 -35.35 -18.96 -18.26
N PRO A 539 -36.44 -19.47 -18.86
CA PRO A 539 -36.40 -20.01 -20.23
C PRO A 539 -35.92 -19.02 -21.31
N ASP A 540 -36.16 -17.73 -21.12
CA ASP A 540 -35.73 -16.61 -21.97
C ASP A 540 -34.21 -16.31 -21.89
N HIS A 541 -33.51 -16.92 -20.94
CA HIS A 541 -32.05 -16.87 -20.86
C HIS A 541 -31.40 -17.80 -21.89
N GLY A 542 -32.13 -18.77 -22.44
CA GLY A 542 -31.63 -19.66 -23.47
C GLY A 542 -30.49 -20.55 -22.96
N SER A 543 -29.40 -20.64 -23.73
CA SER A 543 -28.25 -21.50 -23.43
C SER A 543 -27.09 -20.77 -22.74
N THR A 544 -27.37 -19.71 -21.97
CA THR A 544 -26.32 -18.99 -21.22
C THR A 544 -25.63 -19.90 -20.20
N PRO A 545 -24.31 -19.79 -20.01
CA PRO A 545 -23.58 -20.49 -18.95
C PRO A 545 -24.27 -20.29 -17.60
N SER A 546 -24.40 -21.39 -16.85
CA SER A 546 -25.14 -21.40 -15.58
C SER A 546 -24.47 -22.33 -14.58
N THR A 547 -24.65 -22.01 -13.30
CA THR A 547 -24.17 -22.81 -12.17
C THR A 547 -25.35 -23.23 -11.31
N LEU A 548 -25.20 -24.35 -10.59
CA LEU A 548 -26.17 -24.77 -9.58
C LEU A 548 -25.85 -24.10 -8.23
N LEU A 549 -26.79 -23.35 -7.67
CA LEU A 549 -26.70 -22.77 -6.33
C LEU A 549 -27.97 -23.14 -5.55
N ALA A 550 -27.79 -23.79 -4.39
CA ALA A 550 -28.90 -24.26 -3.55
C ALA A 550 -29.99 -25.07 -4.30
N GLY A 551 -29.59 -25.85 -5.31
CA GLY A 551 -30.50 -26.69 -6.10
C GLY A 551 -31.20 -25.96 -7.26
N GLU A 552 -30.99 -24.65 -7.42
CA GLU A 552 -31.53 -23.85 -8.52
C GLU A 552 -30.41 -23.49 -9.52
N ARG A 553 -30.75 -23.29 -10.79
CA ARG A 553 -29.79 -22.82 -11.80
C ARG A 553 -29.74 -21.30 -11.82
N TRP A 554 -28.53 -20.75 -11.79
CA TRP A 554 -28.24 -19.32 -11.81
C TRP A 554 -27.32 -18.99 -12.97
N CYS A 555 -27.58 -17.90 -13.67
CA CYS A 555 -26.75 -17.41 -14.78
C CYS A 555 -26.38 -15.93 -14.58
N ALA A 556 -25.39 -15.45 -15.33
CA ALA A 556 -25.01 -14.04 -15.32
C ALA A 556 -26.20 -13.14 -15.72
N ALA A 557 -26.48 -12.12 -14.91
CA ALA A 557 -27.60 -11.22 -15.11
C ALA A 557 -27.35 -10.24 -16.25
N ARG A 558 -28.35 -10.04 -17.10
CA ARG A 558 -28.45 -8.97 -18.10
C ARG A 558 -28.81 -7.67 -17.39
N LEU A 559 -28.62 -6.53 -18.06
CA LEU A 559 -28.92 -5.21 -17.49
C LEU A 559 -30.41 -5.06 -17.07
N GLN A 560 -31.30 -5.78 -17.74
CA GLN A 560 -32.76 -5.66 -17.61
C GLN A 560 -33.32 -6.59 -16.53
N ASP A 561 -32.54 -7.57 -16.08
CA ASP A 561 -33.02 -8.58 -15.16
C ASP A 561 -33.19 -7.99 -13.75
N PRO A 562 -34.23 -8.40 -13.00
CA PRO A 562 -34.47 -7.90 -11.66
C PRO A 562 -33.31 -8.23 -10.72
N ILE A 563 -33.21 -7.48 -9.62
CA ILE A 563 -32.28 -7.82 -8.55
C ILE A 563 -32.88 -8.99 -7.76
N GLU A 564 -32.13 -10.09 -7.66
CA GLU A 564 -32.51 -11.28 -6.89
C GLU A 564 -31.45 -11.58 -5.84
N GLU A 565 -31.86 -11.86 -4.61
CA GLU A 565 -30.94 -12.23 -3.53
C GLU A 565 -30.33 -13.62 -3.78
N LEU A 566 -29.00 -13.74 -3.63
CA LEU A 566 -28.30 -15.02 -3.76
C LEU A 566 -28.60 -15.94 -2.57
N PRO A 567 -28.65 -17.27 -2.77
CA PRO A 567 -28.76 -18.20 -1.66
C PRO A 567 -27.52 -18.09 -0.75
N MET A 568 -27.74 -18.01 0.56
CA MET A 568 -26.68 -17.91 1.57
C MET A 568 -25.72 -19.11 1.47
N ARG A 569 -24.45 -18.81 1.17
CA ARG A 569 -23.36 -19.79 1.22
C ARG A 569 -22.72 -19.78 2.60
N ARG A 570 -22.49 -20.96 3.17
CA ARG A 570 -21.51 -21.11 4.26
C ARG A 570 -20.13 -21.00 3.61
N TYR A 571 -19.45 -19.88 3.82
CA TYR A 571 -18.11 -19.58 3.32
C TYR A 571 -17.01 -20.10 4.23
#